data_AF-A0A7C4U2H8-F1
#
_entry.id   AF-A0A7C4U2H8-F1
#
_cell.length_a   1.000
_cell.length_b   1.000
_cell.length_c   1.000
_cell.angle_alpha   90.00
_cell.angle_beta   90.00
_cell.angle_gamma   90.00
#
_symmetry.space_group_name_H-M   'P 1'
#
loop_
_entity.id
_entity.type
_entity.pdbx_description
1 polymer ?
#
loop_
_entity_poly.entity_id
_entity_poly.type
_entity_poly.pdbx_seq_one_letter_code
_entity_poly.pdbx_strand_id
1 'polypeptide(L)'
;MELIELSKKVDSIKKELSEQSVELKEIRDALLGNEFNEKNGIITQVKDHEERIEALENKWNKMIWLAIGAGIGGGITISKIISLIAQSIAK
;
A
#
# COMPACT_ATOMS: atom_id res chain seq x y z
N MET A 1 7.90 22.98 -55.85
CA MET A 1 7.02 21.89 -55.39
C MET A 1 7.53 21.25 -54.11
N GLU A 2 8.83 20.94 -54.00
CA GLU A 2 9.43 20.35 -52.78
C GLU A 2 9.24 21.17 -51.50
N LEU A 3 9.35 22.52 -51.55
CA LEU A 3 9.18 23.37 -50.36
C LEU A 3 7.77 23.29 -49.75
N ILE A 4 6.74 23.08 -50.58
CA ILE A 4 5.34 22.96 -50.12
C ILE A 4 5.14 21.61 -49.44
N GLU A 5 5.76 20.55 -49.97
CA GLU A 5 5.71 19.22 -49.39
C GLU A 5 6.49 19.15 -48.06
N LEU A 6 7.63 19.83 -48.00
CA LEU A 6 8.42 19.95 -46.77
C LEU A 6 7.67 20.71 -45.68
N SER A 7 7.02 21.83 -46.03
CA SER A 7 6.19 22.59 -45.09
C SER A 7 5.06 21.72 -44.52
N LYS A 8 4.36 20.96 -45.37
CA LYS A 8 3.29 20.06 -44.92
C LYS A 8 3.78 18.97 -43.97
N LYS A 9 4.97 18.40 -44.22
CA LYS A 9 5.59 17.40 -43.32
C LYS A 9 5.99 18.02 -41.98
N VAL A 10 6.53 19.24 -41.99
CA VAL A 10 6.86 19.95 -40.75
C VAL A 10 5.60 20.24 -39.92
N ASP A 11 4.51 20.65 -40.57
CA ASP A 11 3.25 20.92 -39.89
C ASP A 11 2.58 19.65 -39.35
N SER A 12 2.68 18.52 -40.07
CA SER A 12 2.17 17.23 -39.56
C SER A 12 2.98 16.75 -38.36
N ILE A 13 4.31 16.85 -38.41
CA ILE A 13 5.19 16.47 -37.30
C ILE A 13 4.91 17.34 -36.07
N LYS A 14 4.71 18.65 -36.24
CA LYS A 14 4.34 19.54 -35.13
C LYS A 14 3.01 19.14 -34.51
N LYS A 15 2.04 18.75 -35.34
CA LYS A 15 0.73 18.30 -34.87
C LYS A 15 0.84 16.99 -34.08
N GLU A 16 1.54 16.00 -34.62
CA GLU A 16 1.79 14.72 -33.95
C GLU A 16 2.53 14.92 -32.62
N LEU A 17 3.55 15.78 -32.59
CA LEU A 17 4.29 16.11 -31.37
C LEU A 17 3.38 16.77 -30.31
N SER A 18 2.48 17.64 -30.75
CA SER A 18 1.51 18.29 -29.86
C SER A 18 0.52 17.28 -29.29
N GLU A 19 0.01 16.35 -30.11
CA GLU A 19 -0.92 15.31 -29.68
C GLU A 19 -0.24 14.36 -28.68
N GLN A 20 0.97 13.89 -28.98
CA GLN A 20 1.76 13.06 -28.06
C GLN A 20 2.08 13.78 -26.75
N SER A 21 2.36 15.08 -26.79
CA SER A 21 2.61 15.86 -25.57
C SER A 21 1.37 15.95 -24.68
N VAL A 22 0.16 15.98 -25.27
CA VAL A 22 -1.09 16.00 -24.52
C VAL A 22 -1.35 14.62 -23.90
N GLU A 23 -1.19 13.55 -24.68
CA GLU A 23 -1.34 12.17 -24.16
C GLU A 23 -0.37 11.87 -23.02
N LEU A 24 0.91 12.29 -23.16
CA LEU A 24 1.90 12.14 -22.09
C LEU A 24 1.52 12.90 -20.83
N LYS A 25 0.90 14.07 -20.97
CA LYS A 25 0.39 14.84 -19.83
C LYS A 25 -0.76 14.12 -19.16
N GLU A 26 -1.71 13.57 -19.93
CA GLU A 26 -2.84 12.82 -19.38
C GLU A 26 -2.38 11.55 -18.66
N ILE A 27 -1.41 10.81 -19.22
CA ILE A 27 -0.81 9.64 -18.57
C ILE A 27 -0.11 10.04 -17.27
N ARG A 28 0.68 11.11 -17.31
CA ARG A 28 1.34 11.65 -16.12
C ARG A 28 0.32 12.01 -15.04
N ASP A 29 -0.74 12.71 -15.41
CA ASP A 29 -1.79 13.16 -14.50
C ASP A 29 -2.57 11.97 -13.92
N ALA A 30 -2.77 10.90 -14.69
CA ALA A 30 -3.38 9.66 -14.18
C ALA A 30 -2.49 8.92 -13.18
N LEU A 31 -1.18 8.86 -13.45
CA LEU A 31 -0.21 8.14 -12.60
C LEU A 31 0.10 8.90 -11.31
N LEU A 32 0.37 10.20 -11.42
CA LEU A 32 0.85 11.05 -10.33
C LEU A 32 -0.27 11.89 -9.68
N GLY A 33 -1.42 12.00 -10.33
CA GLY A 33 -2.42 13.00 -9.99
C GLY A 33 -2.14 14.32 -10.71
N ASN A 34 -3.11 15.23 -10.65
CA ASN A 34 -2.97 16.59 -11.16
C ASN A 34 -3.10 17.59 -10.01
N GLU A 35 -2.87 18.87 -10.30
CA GLU A 35 -2.88 19.98 -9.33
C GLU A 35 -4.22 20.12 -8.57
N PHE A 36 -5.31 19.57 -9.12
CA PHE A 36 -6.64 19.58 -8.50
C PHE A 36 -6.94 18.28 -7.74
N ASN A 37 -6.15 17.22 -7.95
CA ASN A 37 -6.42 15.85 -7.51
C ASN A 37 -5.12 15.10 -7.12
N GLU A 38 -4.18 15.76 -6.45
CA GLU A 38 -2.87 15.19 -6.05
C GLU A 38 -2.99 13.84 -5.30
N LYS A 39 -4.11 13.59 -4.62
CA LYS A 39 -4.35 12.36 -3.86
C LYS A 39 -4.97 11.21 -4.68
N ASN A 40 -5.39 11.47 -5.91
CA ASN A 40 -6.09 10.47 -6.75
C ASN A 40 -5.19 9.82 -7.81
N GLY A 41 -3.90 10.17 -7.88
CA GLY A 41 -2.94 9.47 -8.73
C GLY A 41 -2.80 8.00 -8.33
N ILE A 42 -2.68 7.11 -9.32
CA ILE A 42 -2.55 5.66 -9.08
C ILE A 42 -1.40 5.35 -8.11
N ILE A 43 -0.26 6.05 -8.23
CA ILE A 43 0.90 5.84 -7.35
C ILE A 43 0.55 6.18 -5.89
N THR A 44 -0.16 7.28 -5.67
CA THR A 44 -0.58 7.71 -4.33
C THR A 44 -1.57 6.71 -3.72
N GLN A 45 -2.50 6.19 -4.53
CA GLN A 45 -3.46 5.17 -4.08
C GLN A 45 -2.79 3.85 -3.71
N VAL A 46 -1.82 3.39 -4.52
CA VAL A 46 -1.04 2.18 -4.21
C VAL A 46 -0.30 2.34 -2.90
N LYS A 47 0.36 3.48 -2.69
CA LYS A 47 1.06 3.77 -1.44
C LYS A 47 0.12 3.79 -0.23
N ASP A 48 -1.04 4.43 -0.32
CA ASP A 48 -2.04 4.43 0.76
C ASP A 48 -2.52 3.00 1.09
N HIS A 49 -2.74 2.17 0.07
CA HIS A 49 -3.10 0.77 0.27
C HIS A 49 -1.98 -0.04 0.94
N GLU A 50 -0.72 0.15 0.55
CA GLU A 50 0.44 -0.49 1.20
C GLU A 50 0.53 -0.11 2.68
N GLU A 51 0.45 1.18 3.01
CA GLU A 51 0.48 1.66 4.39
C GLU A 51 -0.68 1.07 5.23
N ARG A 52 -1.87 0.94 4.64
CA ARG A 52 -3.03 0.33 5.29
C ARG A 52 -2.87 -1.17 5.51
N ILE A 53 -2.29 -1.89 4.55
CA ILE A 53 -1.99 -3.33 4.68
C ILE A 53 -0.97 -3.53 5.80
N GLU A 54 0.12 -2.76 5.81
CA GLU A 54 1.15 -2.84 6.85
C GLU A 54 0.56 -2.54 8.25
N ALA A 55 -0.31 -1.54 8.37
CA ALA A 55 -1.00 -1.25 9.62
C ALA A 55 -1.91 -2.40 10.09
N LEU A 56 -2.57 -3.10 9.16
CA LEU A 56 -3.39 -4.27 9.47
C LEU A 56 -2.54 -5.46 9.91
N GLU A 57 -1.46 -5.77 9.19
CA GLU A 57 -0.53 -6.83 9.54
C GLU A 57 0.09 -6.60 10.93
N ASN A 58 0.50 -5.36 11.23
CA ASN A 58 1.01 -5.00 12.54
C ASN A 58 -0.03 -5.17 13.66
N LYS A 59 -1.31 -4.86 13.40
CA LYS A 59 -2.39 -5.12 14.37
C LYS A 59 -2.61 -6.63 14.58
N TRP A 60 -2.59 -7.41 13.50
CA TRP A 60 -2.70 -8.87 13.57
C TRP A 60 -1.55 -9.49 14.35
N ASN A 61 -0.30 -9.07 14.07
CA ASN A 61 0.88 -9.52 14.80
C ASN A 61 0.80 -9.17 16.28
N LYS A 62 0.32 -7.98 16.65
CA LYS A 62 0.06 -7.61 18.05
C LYS A 62 -0.99 -8.51 18.70
N MET A 63 -2.08 -8.83 18.01
CA MET A 63 -3.10 -9.74 18.53
C MET A 63 -2.58 -11.16 18.72
N ILE A 64 -1.79 -11.67 17.77
CA ILE A 64 -1.12 -12.97 17.89
C ILE A 64 -0.19 -12.99 19.11
N TRP A 65 0.62 -11.95 19.30
CA TRP A 65 1.49 -11.83 20.47
C TRP A 65 0.73 -11.74 21.79
N LEU A 66 -0.40 -11.01 21.83
CA LEU A 66 -1.27 -10.98 23.00
C LEU A 66 -1.88 -12.35 23.29
N ALA A 67 -2.30 -13.09 22.27
CA ALA A 67 -2.84 -14.45 22.42
C ALA A 67 -1.78 -15.43 22.93
N ILE A 68 -0.55 -15.36 22.39
CA ILE A 68 0.60 -16.15 22.88
C ILE A 68 0.93 -15.77 24.32
N GLY A 69 1.02 -14.47 24.63
CA GLY A 69 1.30 -13.97 25.98
C GLY A 69 0.24 -14.39 26.99
N ALA A 70 -1.04 -14.34 26.61
CA ALA A 70 -2.16 -14.82 27.43
C ALA A 70 -2.11 -16.36 27.61
N GLY A 71 -1.76 -17.12 26.57
CA GLY A 71 -1.59 -18.57 26.66
C GLY A 71 -0.45 -18.99 27.58
N ILE A 72 0.71 -18.31 27.49
CA ILE A 72 1.85 -18.55 28.38
C ILE A 72 1.51 -18.14 29.83
N GLY A 73 0.92 -16.96 30.03
CA GLY A 73 0.52 -16.47 31.36
C GLY A 73 -0.58 -17.32 32.01
N GLY A 74 -1.55 -17.78 31.23
CA GLY A 74 -2.62 -18.68 31.66
C GLY A 74 -2.09 -20.07 32.00
N GLY A 75 -1.20 -20.62 31.18
CA GLY A 75 -0.56 -21.91 31.42
C GLY A 75 0.27 -21.94 32.71
N ILE A 76 1.05 -20.87 32.98
CA ILE A 76 1.81 -20.72 34.23
C ILE A 76 0.87 -20.64 35.44
N THR A 77 -0.24 -19.91 35.32
CA THR A 77 -1.20 -19.73 36.42
C THR A 77 -1.93 -21.04 36.74
N ILE A 78 -2.40 -21.76 35.71
CA ILE A 78 -3.06 -23.07 35.87
C ILE A 78 -2.09 -24.10 36.44
N SER A 79 -0.84 -24.13 35.98
CA SER A 79 0.20 -25.02 36.52
C SER A 79 0.46 -24.77 38.02
N LYS A 80 0.52 -23.50 38.44
CA LYS A 80 0.65 -23.15 39.86
C LYS A 80 -0.54 -23.63 40.69
N ILE A 81 -1.77 -23.45 40.21
CA ILE A 81 -2.98 -23.92 40.90
C ILE A 81 -2.96 -25.44 41.06
N ILE A 82 -2.62 -26.19 40.01
CA ILE A 82 -2.53 -27.65 40.06
C ILE A 82 -1.44 -28.09 41.07
N SER A 83 -0.30 -27.41 41.09
CA SER A 83 0.79 -27.72 42.03
C SER A 83 0.39 -27.50 43.50
N LEU A 84 -0.40 -26.45 43.78
CA LEU A 84 -0.91 -26.16 45.13
C LEU A 84 -1.94 -27.20 45.58
N ILE A 85 -2.84 -27.62 44.67
CA ILE A 85 -3.82 -28.69 44.95
C ILE A 85 -3.08 -30.01 45.22
N ALA A 86 -2.09 -30.36 44.40
CA ALA A 86 -1.31 -31.59 44.58
C ALA A 86 -0.55 -31.60 45.92
N GLN A 87 0.06 -30.49 46.32
CA GLN A 87 0.72 -30.36 47.63
C GLN A 87 -0.26 -30.45 48.81
N SER A 88 -1.49 -29.96 48.64
CA SER A 88 -2.54 -30.06 49.67
C SER A 88 -3.11 -31.47 49.82
N ILE A 89 -3.06 -32.29 48.76
CA ILE A 89 -3.53 -33.69 48.79
C ILE A 89 -2.42 -34.64 49.27
N ALA A 90 -1.15 -34.28 49.07
CA ALA A 90 0.00 -35.08 49.48
C ALA A 90 0.39 -34.93 50.98
N LYS A 91 -0.38 -34.17 51.76
CA LYS A 91 -0.17 -33.92 53.19
C LYS A 91 -1.29 -34.54 54.00
#